data_AF-A0A7Y2BF97-F1
#
_entry.id   AF-A0A7Y2BF97-F1
#
_cell.length_a   1.000
_cell.length_b   1.000
_cell.length_c   1.000
_cell.angle_alpha   90.00
_cell.angle_beta   90.00
_cell.angle_gamma   90.00
#
_symmetry.space_group_name_H-M   'P 1'
#
loop_
_entity.id
_entity.type
_entity.pdbx_description
1 polymer ?
#
loop_
_entity_poly.entity_id
_entity_poly.type
_entity_poly.pdbx_seq_one_letter_code
_entity_poly.pdbx_strand_id
1 'polypeptide(L)'
;MANRGRSRVLFIDAFVNFLLGVALLCFDPVAGWLGVPASDTTFYPTILGAVLFGIGIALVWEGIRGDGQLVGLGLGGAIAINLCGGVVLTAWLLFGDLSLPLRGQLILWGLAAILVLISLAELSMRAKHGPDGLR
;
A
#
# COMPACT_ATOMS: atom_id res chain seq x y z
N MET A 1 28.57 -6.45 3.61
CA MET A 1 27.84 -7.73 3.53
C MET A 1 26.47 -7.53 4.14
N ALA A 2 25.42 -7.36 3.34
CA ALA A 2 24.06 -7.31 3.87
C ALA A 2 23.78 -8.61 4.66
N ASN A 3 23.28 -8.48 5.88
CA ASN A 3 23.07 -9.61 6.77
C ASN A 3 22.03 -10.56 6.13
N ARG A 4 22.46 -11.77 5.71
CA ARG A 4 21.63 -12.79 5.04
C ARG A 4 20.38 -13.17 5.82
N GLY A 5 20.36 -12.96 7.13
CA GLY A 5 19.17 -13.14 7.96
C GLY A 5 18.11 -12.04 7.73
N ARG A 6 18.55 -10.78 7.65
CA ARG A 6 17.66 -9.61 7.47
C ARG A 6 16.91 -9.64 6.15
N SER A 7 17.63 -9.91 5.06
CA SER A 7 17.03 -10.00 3.72
C SER A 7 15.97 -11.12 3.65
N ARG A 8 16.19 -12.23 4.36
CA ARG A 8 15.21 -13.32 4.46
C ARG A 8 13.95 -12.90 5.23
N VAL A 9 14.09 -12.24 6.38
CA VAL A 9 12.93 -11.77 7.17
C VAL A 9 12.11 -10.76 6.37
N LEU A 10 12.75 -9.75 5.78
CA LEU A 10 12.05 -8.76 4.94
C LEU A 10 11.32 -9.41 3.77
N PHE A 11 11.91 -10.41 3.14
CA PHE A 11 11.28 -11.12 2.04
C PHE A 11 10.09 -11.97 2.49
N ILE A 12 10.18 -12.62 3.66
CA ILE A 12 9.05 -13.35 4.25
C ILE A 12 7.92 -12.38 4.58
N ASP A 13 8.22 -11.27 5.26
CA ASP A 13 7.21 -10.27 5.61
C ASP A 13 6.58 -9.67 4.35
N ALA A 14 7.38 -9.38 3.33
CA ALA A 14 6.90 -8.91 2.04
C ALA A 14 5.94 -9.92 1.39
N PHE A 15 6.33 -11.19 1.38
CA PHE A 15 5.53 -12.28 0.81
C PHE A 15 4.20 -12.46 1.54
N VAL A 16 4.21 -12.48 2.88
CA VAL A 16 3.00 -12.60 3.69
C VAL A 16 2.07 -11.40 3.47
N ASN A 17 2.59 -10.17 3.52
CA ASN A 17 1.81 -8.96 3.29
C ASN A 17 1.23 -8.91 1.87
N PHE A 18 2.02 -9.34 0.88
CA PHE A 18 1.56 -9.39 -0.50
C PHE A 18 0.44 -10.41 -0.69
N LEU A 19 0.59 -11.64 -0.18
CA LEU A 19 -0.45 -12.67 -0.27
C LEU A 19 -1.73 -12.25 0.46
N LEU A 20 -1.61 -11.73 1.69
CA LEU A 20 -2.76 -11.23 2.43
C LEU A 20 -3.41 -10.03 1.73
N GLY A 21 -2.59 -9.14 1.16
CA GLY A 21 -3.04 -8.01 0.35
C GLY A 21 -3.88 -8.46 -0.84
N VAL A 22 -3.39 -9.42 -1.62
CA VAL A 22 -4.12 -10.02 -2.75
C VAL A 22 -5.41 -10.71 -2.27
N ALA A 23 -5.34 -11.51 -1.20
CA ALA A 23 -6.51 -12.20 -0.66
C ALA A 23 -7.62 -11.22 -0.25
N LEU A 24 -7.26 -10.08 0.35
CA LEU A 24 -8.21 -9.05 0.76
C LEU A 24 -8.68 -8.15 -0.40
N LEU A 25 -7.84 -7.90 -1.41
CA LEU A 25 -8.28 -7.25 -2.65
C LEU A 25 -9.30 -8.13 -3.40
N CYS A 26 -9.16 -9.45 -3.29
CA CYS A 26 -10.09 -10.44 -3.81
C CYS A 26 -11.03 -10.98 -2.71
N PHE A 27 -11.36 -10.17 -1.69
CA PHE A 27 -12.08 -10.67 -0.51
C PHE A 27 -13.38 -11.40 -0.85
N ASP A 28 -14.19 -10.86 -1.78
CA ASP A 28 -15.49 -11.44 -2.13
C ASP A 28 -15.40 -12.91 -2.61
N PRO A 29 -14.61 -13.24 -3.66
CA PRO A 29 -14.45 -14.64 -4.08
C PRO A 29 -13.64 -15.51 -3.10
N VAL A 30 -12.80 -14.91 -2.24
CA VAL A 30 -11.86 -15.63 -1.37
C VAL A 30 -12.43 -15.93 0.01
N ALA A 31 -13.31 -15.08 0.56
CA ALA A 31 -13.80 -15.18 1.92
C ALA A 31 -14.55 -16.51 2.18
N GLY A 32 -15.44 -16.88 1.25
CA GLY A 32 -16.17 -18.15 1.34
C GLY A 32 -15.27 -19.37 1.25
N TRP A 33 -14.20 -19.31 0.47
CA TRP A 33 -13.22 -20.40 0.37
C TRP A 33 -12.33 -20.52 1.62
N LEU A 34 -11.94 -19.38 2.21
CA LEU A 34 -11.15 -19.34 3.45
C LEU A 34 -11.95 -19.70 4.71
N GLY A 35 -13.29 -19.72 4.64
CA GLY A 35 -14.14 -19.95 5.80
C GLY A 35 -14.10 -18.81 6.82
N VAL A 36 -13.73 -17.60 6.38
CA VAL A 36 -13.73 -16.39 7.24
C VAL A 36 -15.12 -15.76 7.26
N PRO A 37 -15.46 -14.98 8.31
CA PRO A 37 -16.77 -14.33 8.39
C PRO A 37 -17.04 -13.45 7.17
N ALA A 38 -18.25 -13.58 6.62
CA ALA A 38 -18.74 -12.67 5.59
C ALA A 38 -18.87 -11.25 6.18
N SER A 39 -18.52 -10.25 5.38
CA SER A 39 -18.81 -8.85 5.71
C SER A 39 -19.93 -8.34 4.82
N ASP A 40 -20.76 -7.45 5.36
CA ASP A 40 -21.86 -6.83 4.60
C ASP A 40 -21.35 -5.94 3.45
N THR A 41 -20.07 -5.55 3.50
CA THR A 41 -19.41 -4.76 2.45
C THR A 41 -17.98 -5.24 2.23
N THR A 42 -17.51 -5.18 1.00
CA THR A 42 -16.11 -5.50 0.61
C THR A 42 -15.19 -4.28 0.63
N PHE A 43 -15.73 -3.10 0.96
CA PHE A 43 -15.01 -1.81 0.95
C PHE A 43 -13.77 -1.84 1.89
N TYR A 44 -13.96 -2.05 3.19
CA TYR A 44 -12.84 -2.03 4.13
C TYR A 44 -11.83 -3.17 3.93
N PRO A 45 -12.25 -4.42 3.67
CA PRO A 45 -11.31 -5.49 3.33
C PRO A 45 -10.42 -5.12 2.14
N THR A 46 -10.99 -4.63 1.04
CA THR A 46 -10.21 -4.30 -0.16
C THR A 46 -9.28 -3.10 0.04
N ILE A 47 -9.66 -2.09 0.85
CA ILE A 47 -8.76 -0.99 1.24
C ILE A 47 -7.59 -1.50 2.07
N LEU A 48 -7.84 -2.35 3.07
CA LEU A 48 -6.78 -2.98 3.86
C LEU A 48 -5.88 -3.84 2.98
N GLY A 49 -6.47 -4.57 2.03
CA GLY A 49 -5.75 -5.37 1.04
C GLY A 49 -4.79 -4.52 0.21
N ALA A 50 -5.24 -3.36 -0.26
CA ALA A 50 -4.41 -2.42 -1.01
C ALA A 50 -3.22 -1.91 -0.19
N VAL A 51 -3.45 -1.57 1.08
CA VAL A 51 -2.39 -1.12 2.01
C VAL A 51 -1.35 -2.23 2.22
N LEU A 52 -1.79 -3.46 2.52
CA LEU A 52 -0.90 -4.61 2.71
C LEU A 52 -0.13 -4.98 1.44
N PHE A 53 -0.79 -4.90 0.28
CA PHE A 53 -0.14 -5.06 -1.02
C PHE A 53 0.96 -4.03 -1.23
N GLY A 54 0.68 -2.76 -0.92
CA GLY A 54 1.66 -1.68 -0.94
C GLY A 54 2.82 -1.89 0.05
N ILE A 55 2.55 -2.40 1.26
CA ILE A 55 3.58 -2.79 2.24
C ILE A 55 4.46 -3.90 1.66
N GLY A 56 3.87 -4.91 1.02
CA GLY A 56 4.60 -5.98 0.34
C GLY A 56 5.58 -5.43 -0.70
N ILE A 57 5.12 -4.53 -1.58
CA ILE A 57 5.98 -3.85 -2.57
C ILE A 57 7.10 -3.07 -1.88
N ALA A 58 6.75 -2.32 -0.83
CA ALA A 58 7.68 -1.48 -0.10
C ALA A 58 8.81 -2.31 0.56
N LEU A 59 8.48 -3.47 1.13
CA LEU A 59 9.44 -4.38 1.75
C LEU A 59 10.33 -5.10 0.71
N VAL A 60 9.78 -5.49 -0.44
CA VAL A 60 10.59 -6.01 -1.56
C VAL A 60 11.60 -4.97 -2.01
N TRP A 61 11.15 -3.72 -2.20
CA TRP A 61 12.02 -2.62 -2.60
C TRP A 61 13.15 -2.38 -1.60
N GLU A 62 12.84 -2.36 -0.30
CA GLU A 62 13.82 -2.23 0.77
C GLU A 62 14.82 -3.40 0.79
N GLY A 63 14.32 -4.63 0.59
CA GLY A 63 15.16 -5.83 0.52
C GLY A 63 16.17 -5.81 -0.63
N ILE A 64 15.80 -5.23 -1.78
CA ILE A 64 16.66 -5.11 -2.97
C ILE A 64 17.69 -3.98 -2.80
N ARG A 65 17.34 -2.91 -2.08
CA ARG A 65 18.19 -1.70 -1.96
C ARG A 65 19.53 -1.95 -1.26
N GLY A 66 19.69 -3.05 -0.54
CA GLY A 66 21.01 -3.60 -0.17
C GLY A 66 21.81 -2.86 0.89
N ASP A 67 21.36 -1.67 1.32
CA ASP A 67 22.10 -0.82 2.24
C ASP A 67 22.08 -1.42 3.66
N GLY A 68 23.27 -1.71 4.21
CA GLY A 68 23.47 -2.48 5.45
C GLY A 68 22.93 -1.83 6.74
N GLN A 69 22.23 -0.70 6.66
CA GLN A 69 21.62 -0.01 7.79
C GLN A 69 20.13 -0.30 7.89
N LEU A 70 19.56 -0.24 9.10
CA LEU A 70 18.11 -0.29 9.36
C LEU A 70 17.50 1.05 8.94
N VAL A 71 17.47 1.31 7.64
CA VAL A 71 16.63 2.38 7.11
C VAL A 71 15.24 1.75 7.04
N GLY A 72 14.24 2.33 7.69
CA GLY A 72 12.86 1.84 7.52
C GLY A 72 12.42 1.95 6.05
N LEU A 73 11.17 1.58 5.75
CA LEU A 73 10.54 1.72 4.41
C LEU A 73 10.82 3.06 3.71
N GLY A 74 11.04 4.10 4.53
CA GLY A 74 11.41 5.43 4.09
C GLY A 74 10.33 6.04 3.21
N LEU A 75 10.70 7.11 2.52
CA LEU A 75 9.78 7.84 1.66
C LEU A 75 9.33 7.01 0.44
N GLY A 76 10.13 6.03 0.00
CA GLY A 76 9.76 5.17 -1.14
C GLY A 76 8.64 4.19 -0.78
N GLY A 77 8.74 3.57 0.40
CA GLY A 77 7.69 2.68 0.88
C GLY A 77 6.41 3.42 1.25
N ALA A 78 6.51 4.63 1.83
CA ALA A 78 5.35 5.48 2.10
C ALA A 78 4.56 5.80 0.82
N ILE A 79 5.25 6.17 -0.27
CA ILE A 79 4.63 6.36 -1.59
C ILE A 79 3.93 5.09 -2.07
N ALA A 80 4.59 3.93 -2.00
CA ALA A 80 4.01 2.66 -2.48
C ALA A 80 2.70 2.32 -1.74
N ILE A 81 2.70 2.47 -0.41
CA ILE A 81 1.54 2.19 0.43
C ILE A 81 0.40 3.18 0.14
N ASN A 82 0.71 4.48 0.10
CA ASN A 82 -0.29 5.53 -0.13
C ASN A 82 -0.90 5.44 -1.53
N LEU A 83 -0.10 5.14 -2.55
CA LEU A 83 -0.62 4.96 -3.91
C LEU A 83 -1.51 3.73 -4.02
N CYS A 84 -1.15 2.59 -3.42
CA CYS A 84 -2.00 1.41 -3.46
C CYS A 84 -3.34 1.68 -2.77
N GLY A 85 -3.33 2.20 -1.54
CA GLY A 85 -4.54 2.55 -0.81
C GLY A 85 -5.36 3.64 -1.52
N GLY A 86 -4.70 4.67 -2.03
CA GLY A 86 -5.33 5.77 -2.76
C GLY A 86 -6.00 5.33 -4.06
N VAL A 87 -5.34 4.49 -4.87
CA VAL A 87 -5.92 3.96 -6.12
C VAL A 87 -7.18 3.14 -5.84
N VAL A 88 -7.14 2.24 -4.85
CA VAL A 88 -8.31 1.41 -4.51
C VAL A 88 -9.42 2.26 -3.91
N LEU A 89 -9.10 3.24 -3.06
CA LEU A 89 -10.09 4.19 -2.55
C LEU A 89 -10.74 5.00 -3.68
N THR A 90 -9.95 5.51 -4.62
CA THR A 90 -10.47 6.24 -5.78
C THR A 90 -11.31 5.35 -6.69
N ALA A 91 -10.90 4.09 -6.93
CA ALA A 91 -11.71 3.14 -7.68
C ALA A 91 -13.08 2.91 -7.03
N TRP A 92 -13.12 2.76 -5.70
CA TRP A 92 -14.35 2.69 -4.93
C TRP A 92 -15.20 3.96 -5.04
N LEU A 93 -14.60 5.14 -5.01
CA LEU A 93 -15.33 6.41 -5.12
C LEU A 93 -15.87 6.67 -6.54
N LEU A 94 -15.22 6.12 -7.57
CA LEU A 94 -15.62 6.29 -8.97
C LEU A 94 -16.61 5.22 -9.44
N PHE A 95 -16.41 3.97 -9.02
CA PHE A 95 -17.12 2.81 -9.56
C PHE A 95 -17.92 2.04 -8.52
N GLY A 96 -17.67 2.28 -7.24
CA GLY A 96 -18.35 1.60 -6.15
C GLY A 96 -19.68 2.24 -5.82
N ASP A 97 -20.72 1.43 -5.71
CA ASP A 97 -22.04 1.86 -5.24
C ASP A 97 -22.06 1.95 -3.70
N LEU A 98 -21.28 2.88 -3.14
CA LEU A 98 -21.08 2.98 -1.69
C LEU A 98 -22.27 3.59 -0.94
N SER A 99 -23.31 4.08 -1.64
CA SER A 99 -24.50 4.72 -1.07
C SER A 99 -24.22 5.70 0.10
N LEU A 100 -23.14 6.48 0.00
CA LEU A 100 -22.64 7.30 1.11
C LEU A 100 -23.41 8.61 1.30
N PRO A 101 -23.62 9.06 2.55
CA PRO A 101 -24.05 10.44 2.81
C PRO A 101 -22.97 11.42 2.34
N LEU A 102 -23.36 12.66 2.02
CA LEU A 102 -22.44 13.71 1.52
C LEU A 102 -21.19 13.87 2.40
N ARG A 103 -21.36 13.84 3.73
CA ARG A 103 -20.22 13.89 4.67
C ARG A 103 -19.18 12.80 4.43
N GLY A 104 -19.63 11.58 4.11
CA GLY A 104 -18.77 10.44 3.81
C GLY A 104 -18.04 10.63 2.48
N GLN A 105 -18.75 11.11 1.45
CA GLN A 105 -18.14 11.42 0.16
C GLN A 105 -17.03 12.48 0.30
N LEU A 106 -17.31 13.59 0.99
CA LEU A 106 -16.32 14.66 1.20
C LEU A 106 -15.09 14.17 1.97
N ILE A 107 -15.29 13.39 3.04
CA ILE A 107 -14.17 12.86 3.83
C ILE A 107 -13.32 11.91 3.00
N LEU A 108 -13.93 10.97 2.27
CA LEU A 108 -13.20 9.97 1.51
C LEU A 108 -12.51 10.57 0.27
N TRP A 109 -13.16 11.47 -0.46
CA TRP A 109 -12.51 12.22 -1.53
C TRP A 109 -11.37 13.09 -1.01
N GLY A 110 -11.54 13.72 0.16
CA GLY A 110 -10.47 14.46 0.83
C GLY A 110 -9.29 13.56 1.18
N LEU A 111 -9.55 12.37 1.73
CA LEU A 111 -8.51 11.39 2.04
C LEU A 111 -7.79 10.91 0.77
N ALA A 112 -8.53 10.56 -0.28
CA ALA A 112 -7.96 10.16 -1.57
C ALA A 112 -7.06 11.26 -2.16
N ALA A 113 -7.54 12.51 -2.14
CA ALA A 113 -6.76 13.66 -2.59
C ALA A 113 -5.48 13.84 -1.77
N ILE A 114 -5.55 13.74 -0.44
CA ILE A 114 -4.38 13.84 0.43
C ILE A 114 -3.36 12.75 0.12
N LEU A 115 -3.79 11.48 0.00
CA LEU A 115 -2.90 10.35 -0.31
C LEU A 115 -2.18 10.55 -1.65
N VAL A 116 -2.92 10.97 -2.68
CA VAL A 116 -2.35 11.25 -4.01
C VAL A 116 -1.41 12.44 -3.98
N LEU A 117 -1.82 13.56 -3.37
CA LEU A 117 -1.02 14.79 -3.32
C LEU A 117 0.29 14.58 -2.55
N ILE A 118 0.25 13.93 -1.39
CA ILE A 118 1.46 13.60 -0.62
C ILE A 118 2.36 12.70 -1.46
N SER A 119 1.82 11.63 -2.07
CA SER A 119 2.61 10.71 -2.88
C SER A 119 3.28 11.40 -4.08
N LEU A 120 2.56 12.31 -4.76
CA LEU A 120 3.10 13.09 -5.88
C LEU A 120 4.15 14.11 -5.44
N ALA A 121 3.94 14.79 -4.31
CA ALA A 121 4.90 15.73 -3.74
C ALA A 121 6.20 15.00 -3.37
N GLU A 122 6.09 13.86 -2.69
CA GLU A 122 7.21 13.01 -2.31
C GLU A 122 7.97 12.47 -3.53
N LEU A 123 7.25 12.01 -4.56
CA LEU A 123 7.84 11.56 -5.82
C LEU A 123 8.58 12.71 -6.54
N SER A 124 8.00 13.90 -6.56
CA SER A 124 8.60 15.10 -7.15
C SER A 124 9.87 15.54 -6.41
N MET A 125 9.87 15.47 -5.07
CA MET A 125 11.04 15.77 -4.26
C MET A 125 12.18 14.79 -4.53
N ARG A 126 11.88 13.49 -4.68
CA ARG A 126 12.86 12.49 -5.12
C ARG A 126 13.41 12.76 -6.51
N ALA A 127 12.54 13.08 -7.48
CA ALA A 127 12.96 13.36 -8.85
C ALA A 127 13.88 14.58 -8.95
N LYS A 128 13.64 15.61 -8.11
CA LYS A 128 14.50 16.81 -8.04
C LYS A 128 15.85 16.56 -7.36
N HIS A 129 15.94 15.57 -6.47
CA HIS A 129 17.18 15.16 -5.81
C HIS A 129 17.68 13.83 -6.40
N GLY A 130 17.84 13.75 -7.72
CA GLY A 130 18.27 12.53 -8.42
C GLY A 130 19.50 11.84 -7.78
N PRO A 131 19.81 10.58 -8.14
CA PRO A 131 20.79 9.73 -7.46
C PRO A 131 22.24 10.25 -7.32
N ASP A 132 22.55 11.46 -7.78
CA ASP A 132 23.86 12.12 -7.72
C ASP A 132 23.88 13.29 -6.74
N GLY A 133 23.46 13.04 -5.50
CA GLY A 133 23.67 13.94 -4.35
C GLY A 133 25.07 13.83 -3.71
N LEU A 134 26.01 13.16 -4.37
CA LEU A 134 27.44 13.21 -4.01
C LEU A 134 28.10 14.37 -4.77
N ARG A 135 28.00 15.57 -4.20
CA ARG A 135 29.03 16.59 -4.26
C ARG A 135 29.40 17.00 -2.86
#